data_AF-A0A8T9BSF8-F1
#
_entry.id   AF-A0A8T9BSF8-F1
#
_cell.length_a   1.000
_cell.length_b   1.000
_cell.length_c   1.000
_cell.angle_alpha   90.00
_cell.angle_beta   90.00
_cell.angle_gamma   90.00
#
_symmetry.space_group_name_H-M   'P 1'
#
loop_
_entity.id
_entity.type
_entity.pdbx_description
1 polymer ?
#
loop_
_entity_poly.entity_id
_entity_poly.type
_entity_poly.pdbx_seq_one_letter_code
_entity_poly.pdbx_strand_id
1 'polypeptide(L)'
;MSSEPEKAEKEKMPLTPKSEEAPHISLKEEDAEGHDATGSTTPKSSSGWDGKLRLEKRAELVNPEAISDAEYSDEEQVLAGESIEADEDLLDDYPTDTTEIDLVHARISSLPSLKLSRFKASLSELAPTLTELDLYDNLIAHIKNLDSLTNLTSLDLSFNKIKHIKHLSALTQLTDLYFVQNKISDIEGLEGLSKLRNLELAANRIREIKNLEHVSALEELWLGKNKITEIKGLSTLQNLKILSIQSNRMRSISGLTSLPHLEELYISHNALTSLSGLEECKGLRVLDISNNQVEKLD
;
A
#
# COMPACT_ATOMS: atom_id res chain seq x y z
N MET A 1 -58.28 12.58 -40.92
CA MET A 1 -58.14 12.80 -42.37
C MET A 1 -57.06 13.86 -42.57
N SER A 2 -55.91 13.68 -43.20
CA SER A 2 -55.26 12.53 -43.82
C SER A 2 -53.80 12.93 -44.05
N SER A 3 -52.85 12.06 -43.64
CA SER A 3 -51.67 11.58 -44.38
C SER A 3 -50.67 12.56 -45.06
N GLU A 4 -49.43 12.52 -44.55
CA GLU A 4 -48.13 12.54 -45.27
C GLU A 4 -48.10 11.58 -46.49
N PRO A 5 -47.16 11.68 -47.49
CA PRO A 5 -45.75 11.24 -47.29
C PRO A 5 -44.62 11.82 -48.19
N GLU A 6 -43.39 11.83 -47.65
CA GLU A 6 -42.10 11.19 -48.09
C GLU A 6 -41.49 11.26 -49.54
N LYS A 7 -40.12 11.35 -49.54
CA LYS A 7 -39.06 10.91 -50.50
C LYS A 7 -38.72 11.77 -51.74
N ALA A 8 -37.51 11.76 -52.35
CA ALA A 8 -36.10 11.40 -52.07
C ALA A 8 -35.26 11.61 -53.37
N GLU A 9 -33.91 11.57 -53.26
CA GLU A 9 -32.88 11.29 -54.33
C GLU A 9 -32.51 12.41 -55.36
N LYS A 10 -31.26 12.59 -55.87
CA LYS A 10 -29.96 11.85 -55.85
C LYS A 10 -28.79 12.70 -56.45
N GLU A 11 -27.56 12.41 -56.01
CA GLU A 11 -26.22 12.37 -56.71
C GLU A 11 -25.71 13.59 -57.56
N LYS A 12 -24.40 13.94 -57.73
CA LYS A 12 -23.05 13.48 -57.34
C LYS A 12 -22.01 14.59 -57.69
N MET A 13 -20.96 14.74 -56.86
CA MET A 13 -19.50 15.04 -57.09
C MET A 13 -18.99 15.76 -58.37
N PRO A 14 -17.87 16.56 -58.32
CA PRO A 14 -16.55 16.03 -57.91
C PRO A 14 -15.45 16.95 -57.30
N LEU A 15 -14.41 16.27 -56.77
CA LEU A 15 -12.95 16.56 -56.66
C LEU A 15 -12.39 17.58 -55.63
N THR A 16 -11.64 17.02 -54.66
CA THR A 16 -10.52 17.57 -53.87
C THR A 16 -9.17 17.33 -54.62
N PRO A 17 -7.93 17.62 -54.13
CA PRO A 17 -7.51 18.09 -52.79
C PRO A 17 -6.34 19.12 -52.77
N LYS A 18 -6.02 19.64 -51.56
CA LYS A 18 -4.64 19.88 -51.10
C LYS A 18 -4.58 19.90 -49.56
N SER A 19 -3.68 19.10 -49.02
CA SER A 19 -3.32 18.88 -47.61
C SER A 19 -1.79 18.87 -47.49
N GLU A 20 -1.23 19.41 -46.40
CA GLU A 20 0.16 19.23 -45.92
C GLU A 20 0.12 19.69 -44.44
N GLU A 21 0.03 18.85 -43.40
CA GLU A 21 0.87 17.78 -42.81
C GLU A 21 2.10 18.23 -42.01
N ALA A 22 2.16 17.68 -40.78
CA ALA A 22 3.21 17.80 -39.76
C ALA A 22 4.40 16.88 -40.07
N PRO A 23 5.61 17.13 -39.54
CA PRO A 23 6.75 16.27 -39.84
C PRO A 23 6.84 15.10 -38.85
N HIS A 24 6.43 13.92 -39.31
CA HIS A 24 7.02 12.64 -38.91
C HIS A 24 8.22 12.36 -39.83
N ILE A 25 9.36 11.94 -39.29
CA ILE A 25 10.47 11.38 -40.09
C ILE A 25 10.63 9.91 -39.73
N SER A 26 10.37 9.07 -40.72
CA SER A 26 10.50 7.61 -40.71
C SER A 26 11.87 7.21 -41.27
N LEU A 27 12.46 6.18 -40.66
CA LEU A 27 13.65 5.48 -41.16
C LEU A 27 13.30 4.62 -42.39
N LYS A 28 14.20 4.60 -43.38
CA LYS A 28 14.30 3.54 -44.39
C LYS A 28 15.77 3.18 -44.57
N GLU A 29 16.08 1.91 -44.30
CA GLU A 29 17.27 1.22 -44.78
C GLU A 29 16.93 0.58 -46.12
N GLU A 30 17.85 0.61 -47.08
CA GLU A 30 17.95 -0.36 -48.18
C GLU A 30 19.38 -0.32 -48.77
N ASP A 31 20.14 -1.34 -48.38
CA ASP A 31 21.09 -2.18 -49.13
C ASP A 31 21.89 -1.62 -50.33
N ALA A 32 23.21 -1.72 -50.20
CA ALA A 32 24.10 -2.04 -51.32
C ALA A 32 25.31 -2.86 -50.81
N GLU A 33 25.35 -4.13 -51.18
CA GLU A 33 26.50 -5.03 -51.05
C GLU A 33 27.64 -4.67 -52.03
N GLY A 34 28.90 -4.99 -51.67
CA GLY A 34 29.93 -5.29 -52.67
C GLY A 34 31.40 -5.01 -52.32
N HIS A 35 32.12 -6.10 -51.98
CA HIS A 35 33.53 -6.42 -52.29
C HIS A 35 34.73 -5.81 -51.52
N ASP A 36 35.27 -6.68 -50.65
CA ASP A 36 36.66 -7.16 -50.55
C ASP A 36 37.90 -6.25 -50.76
N ALA A 37 38.70 -6.26 -49.68
CA ALA A 37 40.14 -6.48 -49.62
C ALA A 37 41.12 -5.28 -49.57
N THR A 38 41.97 -5.38 -48.53
CA THR A 38 43.33 -4.84 -48.35
C THR A 38 43.49 -3.45 -47.70
N GLY A 39 44.31 -3.40 -46.64
CA GLY A 39 45.01 -2.19 -46.21
C GLY A 39 44.43 -1.44 -45.02
N SER A 40 44.69 -1.93 -43.80
CA SER A 40 44.52 -1.15 -42.57
C SER A 40 45.49 0.03 -42.53
N THR A 41 45.00 1.24 -42.81
CA THR A 41 45.55 2.50 -42.30
C THR A 41 44.40 3.48 -42.09
N THR A 42 43.90 3.61 -40.87
CA THR A 42 42.92 4.65 -40.52
C THR A 42 43.57 6.04 -40.57
N PRO A 43 42.96 7.05 -41.22
CA PRO A 43 43.47 8.41 -41.22
C PRO A 43 43.35 9.02 -39.81
N LYS A 44 44.45 9.53 -39.26
CA LYS A 44 44.42 10.38 -38.07
C LYS A 44 44.20 11.82 -38.50
N SER A 45 43.35 12.57 -37.77
CA SER A 45 43.27 14.02 -37.94
C SER A 45 44.63 14.67 -37.57
N SER A 46 44.86 15.90 -38.02
CA SER A 46 46.07 16.68 -37.69
C SER A 46 46.23 17.01 -36.19
N SER A 47 45.29 16.55 -35.36
CA SER A 47 45.33 16.60 -33.89
C SER A 47 45.45 15.22 -33.23
N GLY A 48 45.70 14.14 -33.99
CA GLY A 48 46.04 12.82 -33.46
C GLY A 48 44.90 12.04 -32.80
N TRP A 49 43.64 12.43 -33.02
CA TRP A 49 42.47 11.83 -32.38
C TRP A 49 41.98 10.58 -33.15
N ASP A 50 41.68 9.47 -32.45
CA ASP A 50 41.29 8.17 -33.03
C ASP A 50 39.80 7.80 -32.81
N GLY A 51 39.00 8.74 -32.29
CA GLY A 51 37.54 8.59 -32.19
C GLY A 51 37.04 7.66 -31.07
N LYS A 52 37.89 7.20 -30.14
CA LYS A 52 37.45 6.38 -28.99
C LYS A 52 37.31 7.22 -27.72
N LEU A 53 36.06 7.46 -27.31
CA LEU A 53 35.70 8.10 -26.05
C LEU A 53 36.14 7.23 -24.86
N ARG A 54 36.94 7.78 -23.93
CA ARG A 54 37.31 7.14 -22.67
C ARG A 54 36.94 8.08 -21.54
N LEU A 55 35.96 7.69 -20.71
CA LEU A 55 35.53 8.44 -19.53
C LEU A 55 36.39 8.04 -18.33
N GLU A 56 37.09 8.99 -17.71
CA GLU A 56 37.66 8.80 -16.38
C GLU A 56 36.58 8.99 -15.31
N LYS A 57 36.50 8.07 -14.34
CA LYS A 57 35.62 8.20 -13.17
C LYS A 57 36.23 9.21 -12.19
N ARG A 58 35.71 10.43 -12.18
CA ARG A 58 35.66 11.31 -11.00
C ARG A 58 34.32 12.03 -10.96
N ALA A 59 33.64 11.97 -9.83
CA ALA A 59 32.57 12.89 -9.48
C ALA A 59 32.61 13.14 -7.98
N GLU A 60 33.05 14.34 -7.60
CA GLU A 60 32.54 15.02 -6.42
C GLU A 60 31.58 16.09 -6.93
N LEU A 61 30.37 16.17 -6.35
CA LEU A 61 29.78 17.39 -5.77
C LEU A 61 28.33 17.13 -5.33
N VAL A 62 28.08 17.48 -4.08
CA VAL A 62 26.76 17.56 -3.42
C VAL A 62 25.89 18.60 -4.12
N ASN A 63 24.60 18.32 -4.32
CA ASN A 63 23.58 19.34 -4.59
C ASN A 63 22.49 19.31 -3.47
N PRO A 64 22.18 20.43 -2.80
CA PRO A 64 21.32 20.48 -1.60
C PRO A 64 19.81 20.45 -1.87
N GLU A 65 19.36 20.17 -3.10
CA GLU A 65 17.95 20.13 -3.48
C GLU A 65 17.25 18.78 -3.21
N ALA A 66 17.87 17.89 -2.43
CA ALA A 66 17.22 16.68 -1.90
C ALA A 66 16.13 16.96 -0.82
N ILE A 67 15.66 18.20 -0.74
CA ILE A 67 14.58 18.65 0.13
C ILE A 67 13.46 19.15 -0.79
N SER A 68 12.50 18.29 -1.10
CA SER A 68 11.07 18.61 -1.32
C SER A 68 10.34 17.72 -2.33
N ASP A 69 10.72 16.44 -2.49
CA ASP A 69 9.91 15.56 -3.35
C ASP A 69 9.58 14.23 -2.69
N ALA A 70 8.30 14.05 -2.36
CA ALA A 70 7.74 12.85 -1.75
C ALA A 70 7.40 11.77 -2.79
N GLU A 71 7.70 12.01 -4.07
CA GLU A 71 7.57 11.02 -5.16
C GLU A 71 8.91 10.35 -5.53
N TYR A 72 10.03 10.77 -4.95
CA TYR A 72 11.33 10.08 -5.08
C TYR A 72 11.48 8.86 -4.15
N SER A 73 10.41 8.09 -4.00
CA SER A 73 10.45 6.73 -3.43
C SER A 73 10.05 5.71 -4.51
N ASP A 74 10.52 5.92 -5.73
CA ASP A 74 10.48 4.87 -6.74
C ASP A 74 11.42 3.75 -6.29
N GLU A 75 10.83 2.63 -5.89
CA GLU A 75 11.52 1.41 -5.44
C GLU A 75 12.47 0.84 -6.53
N GLU A 76 12.40 1.32 -7.78
CA GLU A 76 13.31 0.97 -8.87
C GLU A 76 14.71 1.59 -8.73
N GLN A 77 14.89 2.65 -7.93
CA GLN A 77 16.21 3.24 -7.65
C GLN A 77 16.79 2.84 -6.29
N VAL A 78 16.09 2.02 -5.51
CA VAL A 78 16.67 1.42 -4.32
C VAL A 78 17.63 0.33 -4.78
N LEU A 79 18.93 0.65 -4.79
CA LEU A 79 19.98 -0.37 -4.83
C LEU A 79 19.60 -1.44 -3.81
N ALA A 80 19.30 -2.65 -4.28
CA ALA A 80 19.11 -3.79 -3.41
C ALA A 80 20.41 -3.94 -2.64
N GLY A 81 20.44 -3.43 -1.40
CA GLY A 81 21.49 -3.74 -0.46
C GLY A 81 21.59 -5.27 -0.39
N GLU A 82 22.80 -5.78 -0.24
CA GLU A 82 23.01 -7.21 -0.05
C GLU A 82 22.01 -7.72 1.00
N SER A 83 21.07 -8.56 0.55
CA SER A 83 20.22 -9.30 1.44
C SER A 83 21.14 -10.27 2.17
N ILE A 84 21.56 -9.89 3.37
CA ILE A 84 22.18 -10.84 4.29
C ILE A 84 21.08 -11.88 4.54
N GLU A 85 21.30 -13.12 4.08
CA GLU A 85 20.49 -14.27 4.48
C GLU A 85 20.34 -14.20 6.00
N ALA A 86 19.13 -14.32 6.53
CA ALA A 86 18.93 -14.33 7.97
C ALA A 86 19.93 -15.32 8.57
N ASP A 87 20.72 -14.90 9.57
CA ASP A 87 21.61 -15.80 10.30
C ASP A 87 20.82 -17.06 10.58
N GLU A 88 21.28 -18.20 10.03
CA GLU A 88 20.40 -19.34 9.71
C GLU A 88 19.67 -19.89 10.94
N ASP A 89 20.04 -19.51 12.15
CA ASP A 89 19.37 -19.89 13.38
C ASP A 89 19.08 -18.70 14.32
N LEU A 90 18.21 -17.78 13.86
CA LEU A 90 17.64 -16.65 14.63
C LEU A 90 17.16 -17.01 16.05
N LEU A 91 16.78 -18.26 16.26
CA LEU A 91 16.20 -18.70 17.51
C LEU A 91 17.16 -19.59 18.32
N ASP A 92 18.40 -19.81 17.89
CA ASP A 92 19.28 -20.83 18.48
C ASP A 92 19.51 -20.73 19.97
N ASP A 93 19.47 -19.51 20.49
CA ASP A 93 19.63 -19.20 21.91
C ASP A 93 18.36 -19.45 22.75
N TYR A 94 17.21 -19.70 22.12
CA TYR A 94 15.96 -19.97 22.83
C TYR A 94 15.86 -21.43 23.29
N PRO A 95 15.56 -21.67 24.58
CA PRO A 95 15.20 -22.99 25.08
C PRO A 95 14.00 -23.58 24.34
N THR A 96 14.02 -24.90 24.12
CA THR A 96 12.95 -25.61 23.38
C THR A 96 11.60 -25.68 24.10
N ASP A 97 11.57 -25.32 25.39
CA ASP A 97 10.41 -25.29 26.29
C ASP A 97 9.92 -23.87 26.60
N THR A 98 10.49 -22.86 25.94
CA THR A 98 10.09 -21.46 26.09
C THR A 98 8.64 -21.24 25.65
N THR A 99 7.90 -20.47 26.45
CA THR A 99 6.50 -20.10 26.19
C THR A 99 6.34 -18.77 25.44
N GLU A 100 7.41 -17.99 25.32
CA GLU A 100 7.44 -16.66 24.70
C GLU A 100 8.64 -16.54 23.77
N ILE A 101 8.41 -16.28 22.48
CA ILE A 101 9.48 -16.07 21.51
C ILE A 101 9.43 -14.61 21.08
N ASP A 102 10.49 -13.85 21.37
CA ASP A 102 10.62 -12.47 20.90
C ASP A 102 11.19 -12.49 19.48
N LEU A 103 10.36 -12.04 18.53
CA LEU A 103 10.64 -11.97 17.09
C LEU A 103 10.81 -10.53 16.59
N VAL A 104 10.95 -9.57 17.51
CA VAL A 104 11.05 -8.14 17.19
C VAL A 104 12.42 -7.86 16.56
N HIS A 105 12.43 -7.21 15.39
CA HIS A 105 13.62 -6.90 14.59
C HIS A 105 14.39 -8.13 14.04
N ALA A 106 13.76 -9.30 14.03
CA ALA A 106 14.38 -10.55 13.55
C ALA A 106 14.56 -10.58 12.02
N ARG A 107 14.12 -9.54 11.29
CA ARG A 107 14.21 -9.42 9.81
C ARG A 107 13.61 -10.61 9.06
N ILE A 108 12.59 -11.23 9.63
CA ILE A 108 11.96 -12.44 9.12
C ILE A 108 11.30 -12.12 7.78
N SER A 109 11.77 -12.75 6.71
CA SER A 109 11.17 -12.61 5.38
C SER A 109 10.00 -13.58 5.16
N SER A 110 10.00 -14.70 5.88
CA SER A 110 8.96 -15.72 5.79
C SER A 110 8.83 -16.53 7.09
N LEU A 111 7.61 -16.96 7.42
CA LEU A 111 7.37 -17.84 8.58
C LEU A 111 8.19 -19.14 8.55
N PRO A 112 8.42 -19.81 7.40
CA PRO A 112 9.35 -20.94 7.36
C PRO A 112 10.78 -20.61 7.80
N SER A 113 11.26 -19.38 7.59
CA SER A 113 12.60 -18.93 8.01
C SER A 113 12.78 -18.90 9.52
N LEU A 114 11.69 -18.89 10.30
CA LEU A 114 11.75 -19.01 11.76
C LEU A 114 12.17 -20.39 12.25
N LYS A 115 12.21 -21.40 11.36
CA LYS A 115 12.54 -22.81 11.70
C LYS A 115 11.82 -23.29 12.97
N LEU A 116 10.56 -22.89 13.20
CA LEU A 116 9.82 -23.20 14.44
C LEU A 116 9.76 -24.71 14.76
N SER A 117 10.03 -25.57 13.78
CA SER A 117 10.30 -27.00 13.93
C SER A 117 11.43 -27.37 14.92
N ARG A 118 12.32 -26.43 15.29
CA ARG A 118 13.39 -26.65 16.27
C ARG A 118 12.90 -26.58 17.73
N PHE A 119 11.78 -25.91 17.98
CA PHE A 119 11.08 -26.04 19.25
C PHE A 119 10.37 -27.38 19.28
N LYS A 120 10.19 -27.94 20.47
CA LYS A 120 9.65 -29.29 20.65
C LYS A 120 8.24 -29.49 20.06
N ALA A 121 7.61 -28.38 19.65
CA ALA A 121 6.32 -28.30 19.01
C ALA A 121 6.46 -27.63 17.63
N SER A 122 6.14 -28.38 16.56
CA SER A 122 5.80 -27.78 15.26
C SER A 122 4.67 -26.74 15.45
N LEU A 123 4.53 -25.77 14.54
CA LEU A 123 3.41 -24.81 14.52
C LEU A 123 2.04 -25.50 14.67
N SER A 124 1.93 -26.76 14.21
CA SER A 124 0.75 -27.62 14.37
C SER A 124 0.48 -28.08 15.81
N GLU A 125 1.52 -28.19 16.65
CA GLU A 125 1.41 -28.58 18.06
C GLU A 125 1.20 -27.36 18.98
N LEU A 126 1.67 -26.18 18.57
CA LEU A 126 1.37 -24.90 19.25
C LEU A 126 0.01 -24.33 18.87
N ALA A 127 -0.49 -24.62 17.66
CA ALA A 127 -1.80 -24.21 17.17
C ALA A 127 -2.96 -24.32 18.18
N PRO A 128 -3.14 -25.42 18.96
CA PRO A 128 -4.21 -25.50 19.94
C PRO A 128 -4.05 -24.59 21.15
N THR A 129 -2.84 -24.10 21.45
CA THR A 129 -2.56 -23.31 22.66
C THR A 129 -2.17 -21.86 22.39
N LEU A 130 -1.74 -21.54 21.17
CA LEU A 130 -1.26 -20.20 20.82
C LEU A 130 -2.43 -19.21 20.71
N THR A 131 -2.41 -18.19 21.54
CA THR A 131 -3.43 -17.13 21.59
C THR A 131 -2.90 -15.80 21.06
N GLU A 132 -1.60 -15.55 21.16
CA GLU A 132 -0.99 -14.29 20.73
C GLU A 132 0.23 -14.58 19.85
N LEU A 133 0.36 -13.85 18.75
CA LEU A 133 1.48 -13.95 17.83
C LEU A 133 1.93 -12.54 17.43
N ASP A 134 3.14 -12.19 17.84
CA ASP A 134 3.78 -10.92 17.51
C ASP A 134 4.88 -11.14 16.46
N LEU A 135 4.75 -10.48 15.33
CA LEU A 135 5.70 -10.47 14.21
C LEU A 135 6.09 -9.02 13.84
N TYR A 136 6.04 -8.11 14.80
CA TYR A 136 6.43 -6.71 14.67
C TYR A 136 7.86 -6.52 14.14
N ASP A 137 8.03 -5.53 13.26
CA ASP A 137 9.29 -5.11 12.63
C ASP A 137 10.08 -6.24 11.97
N ASN A 138 9.47 -6.77 10.91
CA ASN A 138 10.02 -7.84 10.10
C ASN A 138 9.93 -7.51 8.61
N LEU A 139 10.28 -8.46 7.75
CA LEU A 139 10.32 -8.27 6.29
C LEU A 139 9.21 -9.07 5.58
N ILE A 140 8.14 -9.43 6.29
CA ILE A 140 7.05 -10.26 5.78
C ILE A 140 6.32 -9.50 4.68
N ALA A 141 6.30 -10.09 3.47
CA ALA A 141 5.55 -9.54 2.34
C ALA A 141 4.20 -10.24 2.13
N HIS A 142 4.07 -11.47 2.62
CA HIS A 142 2.90 -12.33 2.40
C HIS A 142 2.53 -13.11 3.66
N ILE A 143 1.26 -13.03 4.04
CA ILE A 143 0.67 -13.83 5.11
C ILE A 143 0.41 -15.24 4.58
N LYS A 144 1.00 -16.26 5.20
CA LYS A 144 0.84 -17.68 4.83
C LYS A 144 0.99 -18.55 6.07
N ASN A 145 0.48 -19.78 6.05
CA ASN A 145 0.69 -20.77 7.11
C ASN A 145 0.17 -20.36 8.50
N LEU A 146 -0.80 -19.46 8.58
CA LEU A 146 -1.49 -19.12 9.83
C LEU A 146 -2.80 -19.91 10.00
N ASP A 147 -3.26 -20.63 8.96
CA ASP A 147 -4.60 -21.23 8.93
C ASP A 147 -4.87 -22.22 10.07
N SER A 148 -3.82 -22.83 10.64
CA SER A 148 -3.94 -23.76 11.77
C SER A 148 -4.09 -23.07 13.13
N LEU A 149 -3.77 -21.78 13.26
CA LEU A 149 -3.76 -21.05 14.54
C LEU A 149 -5.17 -20.60 14.96
N THR A 150 -6.13 -21.50 14.97
CA THR A 150 -7.56 -21.17 15.11
C THR A 150 -7.94 -20.54 16.45
N ASN A 151 -7.09 -20.66 17.47
CA ASN A 151 -7.29 -20.10 18.80
C ASN A 151 -6.63 -18.73 19.01
N LEU A 152 -6.01 -18.17 17.96
CA LEU A 152 -5.35 -16.88 18.03
C LEU A 152 -6.38 -15.76 18.29
N THR A 153 -6.14 -14.96 19.33
CA THR A 153 -6.93 -13.80 19.73
C THR A 153 -6.24 -12.49 19.35
N SER A 154 -4.90 -12.45 19.36
CA SER A 154 -4.11 -11.27 18.98
C SER A 154 -3.07 -11.62 17.91
N LEU A 155 -2.99 -10.82 16.84
CA LEU A 155 -2.00 -10.94 15.78
C LEU A 155 -1.41 -9.58 15.43
N ASP A 156 -0.12 -9.40 15.68
CA ASP A 156 0.63 -8.22 15.27
C ASP A 156 1.53 -8.53 14.05
N LEU A 157 1.28 -7.84 12.94
CA LEU A 157 2.04 -7.87 11.70
C LEU A 157 2.51 -6.46 11.30
N SER A 158 2.63 -5.57 12.27
CA SER A 158 3.06 -4.19 12.06
C SER A 158 4.53 -4.12 11.64
N PHE A 159 4.90 -3.02 10.97
CA PHE A 159 6.26 -2.76 10.48
C PHE A 159 6.79 -3.88 9.58
N ASN A 160 5.98 -4.26 8.58
CA ASN A 160 6.32 -5.29 7.60
C ASN A 160 6.18 -4.75 6.16
N LYS A 161 6.23 -5.63 5.16
CA LYS A 161 6.12 -5.29 3.73
C LYS A 161 4.83 -5.81 3.10
N ILE A 162 3.78 -6.04 3.90
CA ILE A 162 2.53 -6.65 3.48
C ILE A 162 1.76 -5.70 2.57
N LYS A 163 1.28 -6.24 1.44
CA LYS A 163 0.46 -5.49 0.46
C LYS A 163 -1.02 -5.89 0.49
N HIS A 164 -1.30 -7.12 0.91
CA HIS A 164 -2.62 -7.75 0.84
C HIS A 164 -2.92 -8.49 2.14
N ILE A 165 -4.09 -8.23 2.71
CA ILE A 165 -4.61 -8.95 3.87
C ILE A 165 -5.31 -10.19 3.33
N LYS A 166 -4.70 -11.37 3.49
CA LYS A 166 -5.21 -12.65 2.98
C LYS A 166 -4.85 -13.76 3.96
N HIS A 167 -5.54 -14.90 3.84
CA HIS A 167 -5.26 -16.10 4.64
C HIS A 167 -5.48 -15.93 6.16
N LEU A 168 -6.47 -15.12 6.54
CA LEU A 168 -6.87 -14.92 7.94
C LEU A 168 -8.24 -15.52 8.27
N SER A 169 -8.99 -16.01 7.29
CA SER A 169 -10.40 -16.42 7.47
C SER A 169 -10.60 -17.57 8.46
N ALA A 170 -9.56 -18.37 8.72
CA ALA A 170 -9.59 -19.45 9.69
C ALA A 170 -9.43 -18.95 11.15
N LEU A 171 -8.91 -17.74 11.35
CA LEU A 171 -8.57 -17.15 12.65
C LEU A 171 -9.81 -16.50 13.32
N THR A 172 -10.87 -17.29 13.45
CA THR A 172 -12.21 -16.83 13.88
C THR A 172 -12.29 -16.31 15.31
N GLN A 173 -11.23 -16.52 16.12
CA GLN A 173 -11.14 -16.04 17.50
C GLN A 173 -10.42 -14.69 17.63
N LEU A 174 -9.89 -14.12 16.54
CA LEU A 174 -9.19 -12.84 16.59
C LEU A 174 -10.08 -11.72 17.14
N THR A 175 -9.55 -11.03 18.15
CA THR A 175 -10.08 -9.81 18.74
C THR A 175 -9.23 -8.61 18.35
N ASP A 176 -7.93 -8.78 18.18
CA ASP A 176 -6.97 -7.70 17.95
C ASP A 176 -6.08 -8.03 16.75
N LEU A 177 -6.01 -7.09 15.79
CA LEU A 177 -5.28 -7.27 14.54
C LEU A 177 -4.54 -6.00 14.13
N TYR A 178 -3.22 -6.10 14.05
CA TYR A 178 -2.34 -4.95 13.81
C TYR A 178 -1.55 -5.10 12.51
N PHE A 179 -1.60 -4.04 11.69
CA PHE A 179 -0.92 -3.91 10.40
C PHE A 179 -0.27 -2.53 10.24
N VAL A 180 0.11 -1.88 11.34
CA VAL A 180 0.68 -0.53 11.29
C VAL A 180 1.94 -0.54 10.42
N GLN A 181 2.14 0.50 9.61
CA GLN A 181 3.35 0.66 8.78
C GLN A 181 3.61 -0.54 7.84
N ASN A 182 2.67 -0.79 6.95
CA ASN A 182 2.78 -1.76 5.86
C ASN A 182 2.57 -1.07 4.49
N LYS A 183 2.34 -1.85 3.43
CA LYS A 183 2.09 -1.34 2.06
C LYS A 183 0.65 -1.65 1.59
N ILE A 184 -0.28 -1.84 2.51
CA ILE A 184 -1.68 -2.24 2.21
C ILE A 184 -2.41 -1.09 1.52
N SER A 185 -3.09 -1.39 0.41
CA SER A 185 -3.83 -0.38 -0.37
C SER A 185 -5.35 -0.58 -0.32
N ASP A 186 -5.81 -1.80 -0.05
CA ASP A 186 -7.21 -2.17 0.04
C ASP A 186 -7.46 -2.93 1.34
N ILE A 187 -8.57 -2.63 1.99
CA ILE A 187 -9.10 -3.44 3.09
C ILE A 187 -9.78 -4.65 2.44
N GLU A 188 -9.30 -5.85 2.74
CA GLU A 188 -9.77 -7.14 2.19
C GLU A 188 -9.44 -8.27 3.19
N GLY A 189 -9.93 -9.49 2.96
CA GLY A 189 -9.47 -10.66 3.70
C GLY A 189 -9.90 -10.74 5.17
N LEU A 190 -10.93 -9.98 5.55
CA LEU A 190 -11.49 -9.94 6.91
C LEU A 190 -12.71 -10.86 7.07
N GLU A 191 -13.02 -11.68 6.06
CA GLU A 191 -14.14 -12.61 6.10
C GLU A 191 -13.96 -13.62 7.24
N GLY A 192 -15.01 -13.80 8.05
CA GLY A 192 -14.99 -14.73 9.19
C GLY A 192 -14.44 -14.16 10.50
N LEU A 193 -13.84 -12.97 10.49
CA LEU A 193 -13.32 -12.29 11.69
C LEU A 193 -14.42 -11.58 12.51
N SER A 194 -15.53 -12.27 12.74
CA SER A 194 -16.74 -11.72 13.37
C SER A 194 -16.56 -11.29 14.84
N LYS A 195 -15.45 -11.67 15.47
CA LYS A 195 -15.10 -11.31 16.86
C LYS A 195 -14.10 -10.16 16.96
N LEU A 196 -13.63 -9.63 15.83
CA LEU A 196 -12.61 -8.59 15.81
C LEU A 196 -13.15 -7.31 16.47
N ARG A 197 -12.39 -6.80 17.44
CA ARG A 197 -12.72 -5.62 18.26
C ARG A 197 -11.78 -4.46 17.96
N ASN A 198 -10.50 -4.72 17.71
CA ASN A 198 -9.52 -3.71 17.35
C ASN A 198 -8.87 -4.04 16.00
N LEU A 199 -8.84 -3.05 15.11
CA LEU A 199 -8.17 -3.14 13.81
C LEU A 199 -7.27 -1.92 13.58
N GLU A 200 -5.96 -2.16 13.55
CA GLU A 200 -4.96 -1.14 13.27
C GLU A 200 -4.38 -1.24 11.86
N LEU A 201 -4.65 -0.22 11.05
CA LEU A 201 -4.20 -0.08 9.67
C LEU A 201 -3.47 1.24 9.44
N ALA A 202 -2.93 1.85 10.50
CA ALA A 202 -2.23 3.12 10.41
C ALA A 202 -0.96 3.03 9.54
N ALA A 203 -0.56 4.14 8.91
CA ALA A 203 0.63 4.24 8.06
C ALA A 203 0.65 3.22 6.90
N ASN A 204 -0.47 3.09 6.19
CA ASN A 204 -0.61 2.29 4.98
C ASN A 204 -0.87 3.17 3.75
N ARG A 205 -1.35 2.59 2.65
CA ARG A 205 -1.63 3.26 1.37
C ARG A 205 -3.13 3.25 1.03
N ILE A 206 -3.99 3.06 2.03
CA ILE A 206 -5.44 2.92 1.87
C ILE A 206 -6.04 4.23 1.38
N ARG A 207 -6.92 4.15 0.37
CA ARG A 207 -7.63 5.30 -0.20
C ARG A 207 -9.12 5.32 0.11
N GLU A 208 -9.67 4.17 0.45
CA GLU A 208 -11.10 3.97 0.59
C GLU A 208 -11.38 3.00 1.73
N ILE A 209 -12.37 3.35 2.56
CA ILE A 209 -12.91 2.47 3.59
C ILE A 209 -14.00 1.62 2.94
N LYS A 210 -13.78 0.29 2.90
CA LYS A 210 -14.69 -0.71 2.32
C LYS A 210 -14.43 -2.07 2.96
N ASN A 211 -15.31 -3.03 2.69
CA ASN A 211 -15.15 -4.44 3.09
C ASN A 211 -15.08 -4.65 4.62
N LEU A 212 -15.83 -3.87 5.38
CA LEU A 212 -15.92 -3.95 6.85
C LEU A 212 -17.24 -4.59 7.34
N GLU A 213 -18.08 -5.08 6.42
CA GLU A 213 -19.37 -5.72 6.73
C GLU A 213 -19.24 -7.00 7.55
N HIS A 214 -18.06 -7.64 7.54
CA HIS A 214 -17.80 -8.89 8.24
C HIS A 214 -17.30 -8.71 9.68
N VAL A 215 -16.86 -7.50 10.04
CA VAL A 215 -16.27 -7.17 11.36
C VAL A 215 -17.22 -6.28 12.18
N SER A 216 -18.50 -6.67 12.29
CA SER A 216 -19.52 -5.87 12.97
C SER A 216 -19.33 -5.73 14.50
N ALA A 217 -18.45 -6.53 15.10
CA ALA A 217 -18.06 -6.45 16.50
C ALA A 217 -16.98 -5.38 16.77
N LEU A 218 -16.47 -4.69 15.73
CA LEU A 218 -15.37 -3.74 15.86
C LEU A 218 -15.73 -2.57 16.79
N GLU A 219 -14.87 -2.31 17.75
CA GLU A 219 -14.97 -1.22 18.73
C GLU A 219 -13.96 -0.11 18.42
N GLU A 220 -12.80 -0.46 17.85
CA GLU A 220 -11.70 0.45 17.56
C GLU A 220 -11.19 0.27 16.13
N LEU A 221 -11.10 1.39 15.39
CA LEU A 221 -10.60 1.41 14.02
C LEU A 221 -9.57 2.52 13.84
N TRP A 222 -8.33 2.12 13.54
CA TRP A 222 -7.20 3.03 13.38
C TRP A 222 -6.72 3.08 11.94
N LEU A 223 -7.01 4.18 11.25
CA LEU A 223 -6.71 4.44 9.83
C LEU A 223 -5.80 5.64 9.63
N GLY A 224 -5.06 6.05 10.67
CA GLY A 224 -4.18 7.20 10.62
C GLY A 224 -3.09 7.08 9.53
N LYS A 225 -2.59 8.21 9.00
CA LYS A 225 -1.51 8.24 7.99
C LYS A 225 -1.81 7.38 6.75
N ASN A 226 -3.01 7.53 6.18
CA ASN A 226 -3.41 6.90 4.93
C ASN A 226 -3.69 7.97 3.85
N LYS A 227 -4.41 7.62 2.78
CA LYS A 227 -4.78 8.52 1.67
C LYS A 227 -6.31 8.62 1.51
N ILE A 228 -7.06 8.44 2.59
CA ILE A 228 -8.53 8.43 2.59
C ILE A 228 -9.06 9.85 2.44
N THR A 229 -10.10 10.01 1.61
CA THR A 229 -10.74 11.31 1.32
C THR A 229 -12.15 11.43 1.87
N GLU A 230 -12.80 10.31 2.18
CA GLU A 230 -14.17 10.27 2.66
C GLU A 230 -14.40 9.12 3.65
N ILE A 231 -15.28 9.35 4.62
CA ILE A 231 -15.74 8.32 5.56
C ILE A 231 -17.00 7.68 4.97
N LYS A 232 -16.89 6.41 4.60
CA LYS A 232 -18.00 5.60 4.09
C LYS A 232 -17.78 4.13 4.46
N GLY A 233 -18.78 3.29 4.21
CA GLY A 233 -18.66 1.84 4.46
C GLY A 233 -18.61 1.45 5.95
N LEU A 234 -18.98 2.37 6.86
CA LEU A 234 -18.98 2.14 8.31
C LEU A 234 -20.36 1.75 8.88
N SER A 235 -21.40 1.68 8.05
CA SER A 235 -22.78 1.52 8.51
C SER A 235 -23.06 0.22 9.27
N THR A 236 -22.21 -0.80 9.10
CA THR A 236 -22.31 -2.08 9.82
C THR A 236 -21.65 -2.05 11.20
N LEU A 237 -20.83 -1.04 11.51
CA LEU A 237 -19.99 -0.99 12.70
C LEU A 237 -20.72 -0.31 13.88
N GLN A 238 -21.84 -0.91 14.28
CA GLN A 238 -22.73 -0.35 15.31
C GLN A 238 -22.08 -0.28 16.71
N ASN A 239 -20.99 -1.02 16.93
CA ASN A 239 -20.25 -1.06 18.20
C ASN A 239 -19.02 -0.14 18.22
N LEU A 240 -18.74 0.58 17.12
CA LEU A 240 -17.54 1.40 17.01
C LEU A 240 -17.58 2.56 18.00
N LYS A 241 -16.57 2.61 18.88
CA LYS A 241 -16.38 3.65 19.91
C LYS A 241 -15.27 4.60 19.55
N ILE A 242 -14.20 4.08 18.93
CA ILE A 242 -13.00 4.86 18.59
C ILE A 242 -12.77 4.79 17.09
N LEU A 243 -12.70 5.96 16.46
CA LEU A 243 -12.30 6.11 15.08
C LEU A 243 -11.13 7.09 14.96
N SER A 244 -9.99 6.59 14.48
CA SER A 244 -8.85 7.43 14.13
C SER A 244 -8.65 7.47 12.63
N ILE A 245 -8.73 8.66 12.06
CA ILE A 245 -8.48 8.95 10.64
C ILE A 245 -7.52 10.14 10.46
N GLN A 246 -6.68 10.36 11.47
CA GLN A 246 -5.66 11.41 11.46
C GLN A 246 -4.69 11.31 10.27
N SER A 247 -4.11 12.42 9.83
CA SER A 247 -3.13 12.45 8.73
C SER A 247 -3.67 11.78 7.44
N ASN A 248 -4.87 12.16 7.02
CA ASN A 248 -5.48 11.71 5.77
C ASN A 248 -5.74 12.92 4.84
N ARG A 249 -6.67 12.80 3.90
CA ARG A 249 -7.00 13.84 2.90
C ARG A 249 -8.46 14.29 3.03
N MET A 250 -9.03 14.23 4.23
CA MET A 250 -10.41 14.59 4.50
C MET A 250 -10.61 16.10 4.32
N ARG A 251 -11.72 16.48 3.67
CA ARG A 251 -12.13 17.88 3.48
C ARG A 251 -13.46 18.23 4.17
N SER A 252 -14.25 17.22 4.48
CA SER A 252 -15.53 17.35 5.17
C SER A 252 -15.78 16.13 6.04
N ILE A 253 -16.61 16.28 7.06
CA ILE A 253 -17.06 15.17 7.89
C ILE A 253 -18.41 14.69 7.35
N SER A 254 -18.54 13.40 7.08
CA SER A 254 -19.77 12.75 6.62
C SER A 254 -19.76 11.27 7.01
N GLY A 255 -20.89 10.58 6.89
CA GLY A 255 -20.94 9.12 7.08
C GLY A 255 -20.91 8.64 8.55
N LEU A 256 -20.81 9.55 9.51
CA LEU A 256 -20.80 9.23 10.96
C LEU A 256 -22.20 9.05 11.56
N THR A 257 -23.27 9.45 10.86
CA THR A 257 -24.66 9.33 11.34
C THR A 257 -25.10 7.90 11.63
N SER A 258 -24.37 6.92 11.10
CA SER A 258 -24.63 5.49 11.29
C SER A 258 -23.90 4.86 12.49
N LEU A 259 -23.17 5.66 13.28
CA LEU A 259 -22.32 5.21 14.40
C LEU A 259 -22.85 5.76 15.74
N PRO A 260 -23.88 5.12 16.34
CA PRO A 260 -24.56 5.65 17.52
C PRO A 260 -23.72 5.63 18.80
N HIS A 261 -22.68 4.81 18.86
CA HIS A 261 -21.82 4.63 20.05
C HIS A 261 -20.43 5.24 19.90
N LEU A 262 -20.21 6.11 18.89
CA LEU A 262 -18.91 6.74 18.70
C LEU A 262 -18.62 7.72 19.86
N GLU A 263 -17.55 7.46 20.59
CA GLU A 263 -17.10 8.23 21.76
C GLU A 263 -15.85 9.07 21.46
N GLU A 264 -14.96 8.58 20.59
CA GLU A 264 -13.70 9.23 20.28
C GLU A 264 -13.46 9.33 18.78
N LEU A 265 -13.18 10.55 18.31
CA LEU A 265 -12.87 10.85 16.92
C LEU A 265 -11.57 11.62 16.81
N TYR A 266 -10.57 10.98 16.20
CA TYR A 266 -9.28 11.60 15.90
C TYR A 266 -9.18 11.88 14.40
N ILE A 267 -9.30 13.14 14.01
CA ILE A 267 -9.29 13.59 12.60
C ILE A 267 -8.26 14.72 12.37
N SER A 268 -7.24 14.78 13.21
CA SER A 268 -6.16 15.76 13.08
C SER A 268 -5.36 15.60 11.79
N HIS A 269 -4.64 16.65 11.38
CA HIS A 269 -3.84 16.67 10.15
C HIS A 269 -4.65 16.30 8.90
N ASN A 270 -5.75 16.99 8.68
CA ASN A 270 -6.58 16.89 7.49
C ASN A 270 -6.79 18.30 6.88
N ALA A 271 -7.71 18.43 5.93
CA ALA A 271 -8.05 19.69 5.28
C ALA A 271 -9.52 20.09 5.53
N LEU A 272 -10.03 19.81 6.74
CA LEU A 272 -11.39 20.20 7.14
C LEU A 272 -11.50 21.73 7.24
N THR A 273 -12.56 22.30 6.68
CA THR A 273 -12.88 23.74 6.79
C THR A 273 -14.08 24.02 7.70
N SER A 274 -14.87 22.99 8.01
CA SER A 274 -16.05 23.05 8.87
C SER A 274 -16.19 21.76 9.68
N LEU A 275 -16.94 21.83 10.79
CA LEU A 275 -17.31 20.70 11.63
C LEU A 275 -18.72 20.15 11.34
N SER A 276 -19.39 20.63 10.28
CA SER A 276 -20.65 20.06 9.81
C SER A 276 -20.52 18.55 9.57
N GLY A 277 -21.53 17.78 9.94
CA GLY A 277 -21.54 16.31 9.89
C GLY A 277 -21.35 15.62 11.25
N LEU A 278 -21.13 16.39 12.32
CA LEU A 278 -21.03 15.90 13.71
C LEU A 278 -22.33 16.06 14.52
N GLU A 279 -23.40 16.58 13.92
CA GLU A 279 -24.63 16.98 14.62
C GLU A 279 -25.33 15.80 15.31
N GLU A 280 -25.18 14.59 14.76
CA GLU A 280 -25.76 13.36 15.30
C GLU A 280 -24.82 12.56 16.19
N CYS A 281 -23.54 12.95 16.29
CA CYS A 281 -22.53 12.28 17.12
C CYS A 281 -22.64 12.72 18.60
N LYS A 282 -23.82 12.53 19.21
CA LYS A 282 -24.15 12.99 20.56
C LYS A 282 -23.38 12.28 21.68
N GLY A 283 -22.82 11.11 21.39
CA GLY A 283 -21.98 10.33 22.31
C GLY A 283 -20.51 10.76 22.34
N LEU A 284 -20.10 11.70 21.49
CA LEU A 284 -18.70 12.06 21.34
C LEU A 284 -18.16 12.79 22.58
N ARG A 285 -17.07 12.26 23.14
CA ARG A 285 -16.39 12.73 24.35
C ARG A 285 -15.02 13.30 24.05
N VAL A 286 -14.33 12.73 23.06
CA VAL A 286 -13.00 13.17 22.62
C VAL A 286 -13.07 13.50 21.13
N LEU A 287 -12.69 14.73 20.77
CA LEU A 287 -12.60 15.19 19.40
C LEU A 287 -11.26 15.88 19.19
N ASP A 288 -10.38 15.25 18.40
CA ASP A 288 -9.13 15.87 17.96
C ASP A 288 -9.24 16.31 16.49
N ILE A 289 -9.32 17.63 16.29
CA ILE A 289 -9.36 18.30 14.99
C ILE A 289 -8.09 19.12 14.73
N SER A 290 -7.04 18.94 15.53
CA SER A 290 -5.82 19.73 15.42
C SER A 290 -5.22 19.67 14.00
N ASN A 291 -4.55 20.73 13.56
CA ASN A 291 -3.95 20.80 12.22
C ASN A 291 -4.97 20.58 11.08
N ASN A 292 -6.11 21.28 11.17
CA ASN A 292 -7.09 21.48 10.10
C ASN A 292 -7.23 22.97 9.74
N GLN A 293 -8.14 23.32 8.84
CA GLN A 293 -8.41 24.68 8.36
C GLN A 293 -9.81 25.16 8.79
N VAL A 294 -10.27 24.70 9.96
CA VAL A 294 -11.61 25.03 10.48
C VAL A 294 -11.64 26.50 10.89
N GLU A 295 -12.49 27.28 10.23
CA GLU A 295 -12.56 28.73 10.45
C GLU A 295 -13.38 29.11 11.68
N LYS A 296 -14.36 28.27 12.06
CA LYS A 296 -15.32 28.53 13.15
C LYS A 296 -15.71 27.25 13.87
N LEU A 297 -15.96 27.39 15.17
CA LEU A 297 -16.63 26.42 16.02
C LEU A 297 -18.06 26.94 16.16
N ASP A 298 -18.97 26.42 15.35
CA ASP A 298 -20.40 26.80 15.42
C ASP A 298 -21.09 26.15 16.63
#